data_AF-I3D3J2-F1
#
_entry.id   AF-I3D3J2-F1
#
_cell.length_a   1.000
_cell.length_b   1.000
_cell.length_c   1.000
_cell.angle_alpha   90.00
_cell.angle_beta   90.00
_cell.angle_gamma   90.00
#
_symmetry.space_group_name_H-M   'P 1'
#
loop_
_entity.id
_entity.type
_entity.pdbx_description
1 polymer ?
#
loop_
_entity_poly.entity_id
_entity_poly.type
_entity_poly.pdbx_seq_one_letter_code
_entity_poly.pdbx_strand_id
1 'polypeptide(L)' 'VGPVSMQVHVPMINKKVGQIISINGDVVQVMDSETFETLDISLIDDEVKGKLENGQNVEYWVVMDKTKIMRIKN' A
#
# COMPACT_ATOMS: atom_id res chain seq x y z
N VAL A 1 -24.27 -21.25 8.05
CA VAL A 1 -23.04 -21.78 7.41
C VAL A 1 -23.40 -22.20 5.99
N GLY A 2 -22.81 -21.55 4.98
CA GLY A 2 -23.09 -21.88 3.57
C GLY A 2 -22.41 -23.20 3.16
N PRO A 3 -22.91 -23.90 2.14
CA PRO A 3 -22.33 -25.16 1.68
C PRO A 3 -20.91 -24.96 1.12
N VAL A 4 -20.03 -25.94 1.33
CA VAL A 4 -18.62 -25.94 0.86
C VAL A 4 -18.46 -25.87 -0.66
N SER A 5 -19.55 -26.03 -1.41
CA SER A 5 -19.59 -25.93 -2.88
C SER A 5 -19.81 -24.50 -3.40
N MET A 6 -19.96 -23.51 -2.53
CA MET A 6 -20.16 -22.12 -2.94
C MET A 6 -18.85 -21.50 -3.45
N GLN A 7 -18.89 -20.93 -4.66
CA GLN A 7 -17.75 -20.19 -5.20
C GLN A 7 -17.66 -18.81 -4.55
N VAL A 8 -16.46 -18.45 -4.10
CA VAL A 8 -16.14 -17.15 -3.52
C VAL A 8 -15.06 -16.46 -4.36
N HIS A 9 -15.22 -15.16 -4.58
CA HIS A 9 -14.22 -14.37 -5.27
C HIS A 9 -13.06 -14.06 -4.31
N VAL A 10 -11.84 -14.42 -4.71
CA VAL A 10 -10.61 -14.11 -3.96
C VAL A 10 -9.86 -13.01 -4.69
N PRO A 11 -9.69 -11.81 -4.10
CA PRO A 11 -8.98 -10.74 -4.76
C PRO A 11 -7.49 -11.04 -4.84
N MET A 12 -6.87 -10.67 -5.97
CA MET A 12 -5.41 -10.71 -6.10
C MET A 12 -4.80 -9.49 -5.39
N ILE A 13 -3.73 -9.74 -4.64
CA ILE A 13 -2.98 -8.71 -3.91
C ILE A 13 -1.58 -8.62 -4.49
N ASN A 14 -1.27 -7.48 -5.09
CA ASN A 14 0.07 -7.19 -5.59
C ASN A 14 0.85 -6.40 -4.55
N LYS A 15 1.96 -6.97 -4.06
CA LYS A 15 2.82 -6.32 -3.07
C LYS A 15 3.99 -5.67 -3.80
N LYS A 16 4.15 -4.38 -3.64
CA LYS A 16 5.19 -3.58 -4.29
C LYS A 16 5.99 -2.79 -3.25
N VAL A 17 7.16 -2.32 -3.66
CA VAL A 17 8.04 -1.49 -2.83
C VAL A 17 8.19 -0.13 -3.50
N GLY A 18 8.18 0.93 -2.69
CA GLY A 18 8.40 2.28 -3.16
C GLY A 18 9.00 3.17 -2.09
N GLN A 19 9.46 4.35 -2.48
CA GLN A 19 10.03 5.34 -1.58
C GLN A 19 9.03 6.47 -1.34
N ILE A 20 8.87 6.90 -0.09
CA ILE A 20 8.07 8.08 0.25
C ILE A 20 8.81 9.33 -0.21
N ILE A 21 8.16 10.13 -1.06
CA ILE A 21 8.73 11.39 -1.56
C ILE A 21 8.15 12.61 -0.83
N SER A 22 6.89 12.54 -0.42
CA SER A 22 6.22 13.60 0.34
C SER A 22 5.04 13.08 1.16
N ILE A 23 4.71 13.77 2.25
CA ILE A 23 3.54 13.48 3.10
C ILE A 23 2.75 14.78 3.27
N ASN A 24 1.52 14.80 2.76
CA ASN A 24 0.62 15.96 2.76
C ASN A 24 -0.65 15.62 3.54
N GLY A 25 -0.63 15.86 4.85
CA GLY A 25 -1.74 15.49 5.73
C GLY A 25 -1.95 13.97 5.73
N ASP A 26 -3.09 13.53 5.21
CA ASP A 26 -3.46 12.11 5.12
C ASP A 26 -3.04 11.44 3.80
N VAL A 27 -2.44 12.18 2.86
CA VAL A 27 -2.00 11.64 1.56
C VAL A 27 -0.48 11.52 1.54
N VAL A 28 0.00 10.31 1.26
CA VAL A 28 1.43 10.00 1.11
C VAL A 28 1.74 9.78 -0.35
N GLN A 29 2.72 10.52 -0.89
CA GLN A 29 3.22 10.29 -2.23
C GLN A 29 4.34 9.25 -2.18
N VAL A 30 4.18 8.18 -2.93
CA VAL A 30 5.13 7.08 -3.02
C VAL A 30 5.59 6.92 -4.46
N MET A 31 6.89 6.91 -4.68
CA MET A 31 7.49 6.55 -5.96
C MET A 31 7.75 5.04 -6.00
N ASP A 32 7.15 4.34 -6.95
CA ASP A 32 7.37 2.91 -7.13
C ASP A 32 8.82 2.61 -7.52
N SER A 33 9.43 1.61 -6.89
CA SER A 33 10.84 1.28 -7.13
C SER A 33 11.11 0.58 -8.47
N GLU A 34 10.08 0.02 -9.11
CA GLU A 34 10.23 -0.68 -10.39
C GLU A 34 9.85 0.23 -11.57
N THR A 35 8.72 0.92 -11.47
CA THR A 35 8.19 1.74 -12.58
C THR A 35 8.57 3.22 -12.48
N PHE A 36 9.07 3.69 -11.33
CA PHE A 36 9.33 5.11 -11.03
C PHE A 36 8.08 6.01 -11.12
N GLU A 37 6.89 5.43 -11.23
CA GLU A 37 5.64 6.16 -11.19
C GLU A 37 5.36 6.65 -9.76
N THR A 38 4.78 7.85 -9.66
CA THR A 38 4.38 8.41 -8.36
C THR A 38 2.90 8.15 -8.13
N LEU A 39 2.59 7.66 -6.93
CA LEU A 39 1.24 7.28 -6.51
C LEU A 39 0.86 8.05 -5.25
N ASP A 40 -0.36 8.57 -5.23
CA ASP A 40 -0.95 9.17 -4.03
C ASP A 40 -1.69 8.07 -3.24
N ILE A 41 -1.25 7.80 -2.01
CA ILE A 41 -1.81 6.74 -1.16
C ILE A 41 -2.29 7.35 0.14
N SER A 42 -3.60 7.22 0.42
CA SER A 42 -4.23 7.70 1.65
C SER A 42 -4.53 6.58 2.67
N LEU A 43 -4.53 5.33 2.22
CA LEU A 43 -4.72 4.19 3.12
C LEU A 43 -3.38 3.77 3.70
N ILE A 44 -3.25 3.89 5.02
CA ILE A 44 -2.06 3.52 5.77
C ILE A 44 -2.48 2.51 6.83
N ASP A 45 -1.71 1.44 6.98
CA ASP A 45 -1.93 0.47 8.04
C ASP A 45 -1.68 1.07 9.43
N ASP A 46 -2.51 0.72 10.40
CA ASP A 46 -2.47 1.29 11.74
C ASP A 46 -1.13 1.02 12.45
N GLU A 47 -0.44 -0.07 12.10
CA GLU A 47 0.87 -0.39 12.67
C GLU A 47 1.97 0.62 12.30
N VAL A 48 1.84 1.28 11.14
CA VAL A 48 2.82 2.25 10.62
C VAL A 48 2.29 3.68 10.52
N LYS A 49 1.02 3.89 10.83
CA LYS A 49 0.41 5.22 10.87
C LYS A 49 1.16 6.13 11.86
N GLY A 50 1.52 7.33 11.40
CA GLY A 50 2.29 8.31 12.18
C GLY A 50 3.78 7.99 12.36
N LYS A 51 4.28 6.90 11.77
CA LYS A 51 5.71 6.52 11.80
C LYS A 51 6.42 6.72 10.45
N LEU A 52 5.65 7.10 9.43
CA LEU A 52 6.16 7.31 8.08
C LEU A 52 6.95 8.61 8.01
N GLU A 53 8.08 8.57 7.32
CA GLU A 53 8.94 9.73 7.09
C GLU A 53 9.35 9.82 5.62
N ASN A 54 9.61 11.03 5.13
CA ASN A 54 10.12 11.24 3.78
C ASN A 54 11.46 10.52 3.59
N GLY A 55 11.63 9.91 2.41
CA GLY A 55 12.81 9.14 2.04
C GLY A 55 12.80 7.68 2.50
N GLN A 56 11.85 7.26 3.35
CA GLN A 56 11.74 5.86 3.77
C GLN A 56 11.21 4.97 2.63
N ASN A 57 11.72 3.74 2.58
CA ASN A 57 11.16 2.71 1.71
C ASN A 57 9.98 2.03 2.42
N VAL A 58 8.92 1.74 1.68
CA VAL A 58 7.70 1.10 2.20
C VAL A 58 7.24 -0.01 1.27
N GLU A 59 6.63 -1.04 1.86
CA GLU A 59 5.83 -2.00 1.12
C GLU A 59 4.38 -1.51 1.09
N TYR A 60 3.83 -1.39 -0.12
CA TYR A 60 2.43 -1.05 -0.33
C TYR A 60 1.75 -2.16 -1.15
N TRP A 61 0.47 -2.35 -0.90
CA TRP A 61 -0.34 -3.36 -1.58
C TRP A 61 -1.30 -2.69 -2.53
N VAL A 62 -1.39 -3.23 -3.74
CA VAL A 62 -2.42 -2.89 -4.73
C VAL A 62 -3.42 -4.03 -4.75
N VAL A 63 -4.67 -3.70 -4.42
CA VAL A 63 -5.80 -4.63 -4.39
C VAL A 63 -6.91 -4.02 -5.23
N MET A 64 -7.03 -4.48 -6.47
CA MET A 64 -7.90 -3.87 -7.49
C MET A 64 -7.57 -2.37 -7.61
N ASP A 65 -8.53 -1.47 -7.38
CA ASP A 65 -8.37 -0.02 -7.50
C ASP A 65 -7.90 0.66 -6.20
N LYS A 66 -7.55 -0.12 -5.18
CA LYS A 66 -7.14 0.39 -3.87
C LYS A 66 -5.67 0.12 -3.63
N THR A 67 -5.00 1.14 -3.12
CA THR A 67 -3.59 1.06 -2.71
C THR A 67 -3.49 1.36 -1.23
N LYS A 68 -2.72 0.56 -0.48
CA LYS A 68 -2.51 0.74 0.97
C LYS A 68 -1.05 0.54 1.35
N ILE A 69 -0.46 1.46 2.12
CA ILE A 69 0.86 1.29 2.74
C ILE A 69 0.73 0.32 3.91
N MET A 70 1.51 -0.75 3.89
CA MET A 70 1.40 -1.83 4.87
C MET A 70 2.53 -1.80 5.89
N ARG A 71 3.77 -1.56 5.46
CA ARG A 71 4.92 -1.55 6.37
C ARG A 71 6.10 -0.74 5.83
N ILE A 72 6.96 -0.31 6.74
CA ILE A 72 8.26 0.29 6.42
C ILE A 72 9.26 -0.84 6.11
N LYS A 73 10.04 -0.68 5.03
CA LYS A 73 11.12 -1.57 4.62
C LYS A 73 12.44 -0.91 5.00
N ASN A 74 13.18 -1.55 5.91
CA ASN A 74 14.57 -1.21 6.22
C ASN A 74 15.52 -1.73 5.15
#